data_AF-A0A524NAC1-F1
#
_entry.id   AF-A0A524NAC1-F1
#
_cell.length_a   1.000
_cell.length_b   1.000
_cell.length_c   1.000
_cell.angle_alpha   90.00
_cell.angle_beta   90.00
_cell.angle_gamma   90.00
#
_symmetry.space_group_name_H-M   'P 1'
#
loop_
_entity.id
_entity.type
_entity.pdbx_description
1 polymer ?
#
loop_
_entity_poly.entity_id
_entity_poly.type
_entity_poly.pdbx_seq_one_letter_code
_entity_poly.pdbx_strand_id
1 'polypeptide(L)'
;MIRALRKIWRNEFFKNVATLISGTTFAQAFSVIIYVVLSRIYTEEDFGVFGLYMNILNIVVIFSTARYDQAILLPKSDRDSMNLLGLSGLISVGVSLLLLL
;
A
#
# COMPACT_ATOMS: atom_id res chain seq x y z
N MET A 1 -9.48 20.59 26.81
CA MET A 1 -8.69 19.72 25.91
C MET A 1 -9.18 18.26 25.84
N ILE A 2 -9.37 17.55 26.96
CA ILE A 2 -9.70 16.11 26.97
C ILE A 2 -11.03 15.75 26.26
N ARG A 3 -12.04 16.64 26.31
CA ARG A 3 -13.33 16.42 25.63
C ARG A 3 -13.28 16.51 24.09
N ALA A 4 -12.33 17.26 23.54
CA ALA A 4 -12.15 17.41 22.09
C ALA A 4 -11.54 16.14 21.47
N LEU A 5 -10.55 15.54 22.14
CA LEU A 5 -9.95 14.25 21.78
C LEU A 5 -10.99 13.12 21.70
N ARG A 6 -11.96 13.11 22.61
CA ARG A 6 -13.04 12.11 22.62
C ARG A 6 -14.03 12.28 21.46
N LYS A 7 -14.23 13.50 20.97
CA LYS A 7 -15.14 13.80 19.84
C LYS A 7 -14.50 13.40 18.50
N ILE A 8 -13.18 13.56 18.39
CA ILE A 8 -12.37 13.11 17.25
C ILE A 8 -12.44 11.59 17.09
N TRP A 9 -12.27 10.83 18.18
CA TRP A 9 -12.30 9.37 18.18
C TRP A 9 -13.68 8.73 17.93
N ARG A 10 -14.76 9.49 17.93
CA ARG A 10 -16.13 8.99 17.74
C ARG A 10 -16.67 9.20 16.33
N ASN A 11 -15.90 9.86 15.45
CA ASN A 11 -16.30 10.10 14.06
C ASN A 11 -15.88 8.91 13.18
N GLU A 12 -16.77 8.43 12.32
CA GLU A 12 -16.50 7.31 11.38
C GLU A 12 -15.27 7.56 10.52
N PHE A 13 -15.05 8.81 10.12
CA PHE A 13 -13.84 9.22 9.40
C PHE A 13 -12.55 8.84 10.14
N PHE A 14 -12.45 9.18 11.43
CA PHE A 14 -11.26 8.87 12.22
C PHE A 14 -11.10 7.37 12.45
N LYS A 15 -12.20 6.63 12.58
CA LYS A 15 -12.16 5.16 12.69
C LYS A 15 -11.62 4.52 11.39
N ASN A 16 -12.05 5.03 10.23
CA ASN A 16 -11.58 4.55 8.93
C ASN A 16 -10.10 4.90 8.71
N VAL A 17 -9.68 6.13 9.02
CA VAL A 17 -8.27 6.55 8.96
C VAL A 17 -7.41 5.73 9.92
N ALA A 18 -7.86 5.50 11.16
CA ALA A 18 -7.14 4.67 12.13
C ALA A 18 -7.00 3.23 11.65
N THR A 19 -8.04 2.67 11.02
CA THR A 19 -8.00 1.34 10.39
C THR A 19 -6.92 1.30 9.29
N LEU A 20 -6.92 2.27 8.37
CA LEU A 20 -5.92 2.36 7.29
C LEU A 20 -4.49 2.49 7.82
N ILE A 21 -4.27 3.37 8.81
CA ILE A 21 -2.96 3.57 9.44
C ILE A 21 -2.51 2.27 10.11
N SER A 22 -3.38 1.64 10.89
CA SER A 22 -3.03 0.40 11.59
C SER A 22 -2.62 -0.72 10.63
N GLY A 23 -3.33 -0.88 9.51
CA GLY A 23 -2.98 -1.86 8.47
C GLY A 23 -1.63 -1.54 7.83
N THR A 24 -1.40 -0.27 7.50
CA THR A 24 -0.14 0.19 6.89
C THR A 24 1.05 0.01 7.84
N THR A 25 0.91 0.43 9.09
CA THR A 25 1.93 0.29 10.12
C THR A 25 2.23 -1.19 10.38
N PHE A 26 1.21 -2.05 10.43
CA PHE A 26 1.40 -3.47 10.61
C PHE A 26 2.19 -4.09 9.44
N ALA A 27 1.84 -3.77 8.20
CA ALA A 27 2.57 -4.24 7.02
C ALA A 27 4.04 -3.78 7.02
N GLN A 28 4.30 -2.52 7.39
CA GLN A 28 5.66 -2.00 7.47
C GLN A 28 6.47 -2.66 8.59
N ALA A 29 5.88 -2.83 9.78
CA ALA A 29 6.54 -3.51 10.90
C ALA A 29 6.88 -4.96 10.54
N PHE A 30 5.97 -5.65 9.85
CA PHE A 30 6.21 -7.00 9.34
C PHE A 30 7.40 -7.03 8.37
N SER A 31 7.46 -6.12 7.40
CA SER A 31 8.60 -6.01 6.48
C SER A 31 9.93 -5.76 7.20
N VAL A 32 9.95 -4.89 8.21
CA VAL A 32 11.15 -4.61 9.01
C VAL A 32 11.62 -5.86 9.76
N ILE A 33 10.70 -6.60 10.39
CA ILE A 33 11.01 -7.84 11.10
C ILE A 33 11.59 -8.88 10.13
N ILE A 34 10.99 -9.04 8.95
CA ILE A 34 11.51 -9.92 7.91
C ILE A 34 12.91 -9.48 7.50
N TYR A 35 13.15 -8.18 7.31
CA TYR A 35 14.46 -7.66 6.91
C TYR A 35 15.56 -8.03 7.92
N VAL A 36 15.27 -7.97 9.22
CA VAL A 36 16.20 -8.43 10.27
C VAL A 36 16.53 -9.92 10.12
N VAL A 37 15.54 -10.75 9.82
CA VAL A 37 15.76 -12.19 9.58
C VAL A 37 16.59 -12.41 8.31
N LEU A 38 16.22 -11.76 7.20
CA LEU A 38 16.94 -11.83 5.92
C LEU A 38 18.40 -11.40 6.09
N SER A 39 18.67 -10.35 6.86
CA SER A 39 20.02 -9.82 7.09
C SER A 39 20.97 -10.79 7.76
N ARG A 40 20.45 -11.85 8.41
CA ARG A 40 21.28 -12.90 9.02
C ARG A 40 21.55 -14.08 8.11
N ILE A 41 20.72 -14.31 7.09
CA ILE A 41 20.79 -15.50 6.24
C ILE A 41 21.33 -15.19 4.84
N TYR A 42 21.28 -13.94 4.39
CA TYR A 42 21.77 -13.47 3.09
C TYR A 42 23.07 -12.67 3.23
N THR A 43 23.89 -12.69 2.18
CA THR A 43 25.14 -11.93 2.12
C THR A 43 24.89 -10.47 1.73
N GLU A 44 25.87 -9.58 1.96
CA GLU A 44 25.77 -8.17 1.56
C GLU A 44 25.57 -8.00 0.05
N GLU A 45 26.18 -8.89 -0.75
CA GLU A 45 26.05 -8.92 -2.21
C GLU A 45 24.62 -9.23 -2.65
N ASP A 46 23.95 -10.18 -1.99
CA ASP A 46 22.54 -10.51 -2.22
C ASP A 46 21.62 -9.31 -1.93
N PHE A 47 21.93 -8.54 -0.88
CA PHE A 47 21.20 -7.30 -0.57
C PHE A 47 21.40 -6.22 -1.63
N GLY A 48 22.57 -6.16 -2.27
CA GLY A 48 22.81 -5.29 -3.42
C GLY A 48 21.88 -5.62 -4.59
N VAL A 49 21.77 -6.90 -4.95
CA VAL A 49 20.88 -7.37 -6.02
C VAL A 49 19.41 -7.14 -5.65
N PHE A 50 19.03 -7.45 -4.41
CA PHE A 50 17.68 -7.19 -3.89
C PHE A 50 17.32 -5.70 -3.95
N GLY A 51 18.25 -4.81 -3.59
CA GLY A 51 18.07 -3.38 -3.68
C GLY A 51 17.86 -2.89 -5.11
N LEU A 52 18.64 -3.39 -6.07
CA LEU A 52 18.44 -3.09 -7.49
C LEU A 52 17.06 -3.56 -7.97
N TYR A 53 16.68 -4.78 -7.62
CA TYR A 53 15.37 -5.35 -7.95
C TYR A 53 14.22 -4.49 -7.39
N MET A 54 14.31 -4.10 -6.11
CA MET A 54 13.30 -3.25 -5.47
C MET A 54 13.19 -1.86 -6.10
N ASN A 55 14.29 -1.26 -6.55
CA ASN A 55 14.25 0.02 -7.25
C ASN A 55 13.48 -0.06 -8.56
N ILE A 56 13.72 -1.12 -9.35
CA ILE A 56 13.00 -1.36 -10.60
C ILE A 56 11.51 -1.59 -10.30
N LEU A 57 11.20 -2.45 -9.31
CA LEU A 57 9.83 -2.71 -8.90
C LEU A 57 9.10 -1.43 -8.45
N ASN A 58 9.73 -0.57 -7.66
CA ASN A 58 9.11 0.66 -7.17
C ASN A 58 8.67 1.59 -8.31
N ILE A 59 9.43 1.64 -9.41
CA ILE A 59 9.04 2.39 -10.60
C ILE A 59 7.82 1.73 -11.25
N VAL A 60 7.85 0.41 -11.43
CA VAL A 60 6.79 -0.36 -12.08
C VAL A 60 5.48 -0.30 -11.30
N VAL A 61 5.52 -0.31 -9.96
CA VAL A 61 4.33 -0.21 -9.08
C VAL A 61 3.58 1.10 -9.30
N ILE A 62 4.25 2.20 -9.62
CA ILE A 62 3.57 3.48 -9.92
C ILE A 62 2.70 3.34 -11.17
N PHE A 63 3.15 2.55 -12.15
CA PHE A 63 2.40 2.28 -13.37
C PHE A 63 1.38 1.16 -13.21
N SER A 64 1.55 0.25 -12.24
CA SER A 64 0.69 -0.92 -12.09
C SER A 64 -0.75 -0.57 -11.71
N THR A 65 -0.98 0.54 -11.01
CA THR A 65 -2.34 1.01 -10.70
C THR A 65 -2.79 2.15 -11.60
N ALA A 66 -1.90 2.67 -12.47
CA ALA A 66 -2.08 3.93 -13.20
C ALA A 66 -2.55 5.10 -12.30
N ARG A 67 -2.22 5.05 -10.99
CA ARG A 67 -2.69 5.97 -9.94
C ARG A 67 -4.20 6.03 -9.72
N TYR A 68 -4.97 5.07 -10.23
CA TYR A 68 -6.41 5.01 -9.98
C TYR A 68 -6.73 4.64 -8.52
N ASP A 69 -5.80 4.01 -7.81
CA ASP A 69 -5.88 3.75 -6.37
C ASP A 69 -6.00 5.05 -5.56
N GLN A 70 -5.31 6.12 -5.99
CA GLN A 70 -5.43 7.45 -5.38
C GLN A 70 -6.73 8.16 -5.76
N ALA A 71 -7.24 7.88 -6.97
CA ALA A 71 -8.46 8.48 -7.49
C ALA A 71 -9.73 8.00 -6.78
N ILE A 72 -9.70 6.84 -6.10
CA ILE A 72 -10.85 6.26 -5.37
C ILE A 72 -11.47 7.23 -4.36
N LEU A 73 -10.67 8.15 -3.81
CA LEU A 73 -11.09 9.12 -2.79
C LEU A 73 -11.77 10.38 -3.37
N LEU A 74 -11.76 10.56 -4.70
CA LEU A 74 -12.30 11.77 -5.36
C LEU A 74 -13.84 11.75 -5.56
N PRO A 75 -14.48 10.63 -5.96
CA PRO A 75 -15.91 10.61 -6.18
C PRO A 75 -16.71 10.78 -4.89
N LYS A 76 -17.88 11.43 -5.00
CA LYS A 76 -18.84 11.56 -3.89
C LYS A 76 -19.82 10.38 -3.80
N SER A 77 -19.83 9.52 -4.83
CA SER A 77 -20.73 8.38 -4.98
C SER A 77 -19.95 7.09 -4.76
N ASP A 78 -20.42 6.26 -3.84
CA ASP A 78 -19.81 4.96 -3.53
C ASP A 78 -19.72 4.06 -4.78
N ARG A 79 -20.69 4.19 -5.70
CA ARG A 79 -20.70 3.42 -6.96
C ARG A 79 -19.52 3.78 -7.86
N ASP A 80 -19.18 5.07 -7.94
CA ASP A 80 -18.08 5.54 -8.78
C ASP A 80 -16.73 5.16 -8.14
N SER A 81 -16.62 5.25 -6.82
CA SER A 81 -15.45 4.77 -6.07
C SER A 81 -15.26 3.26 -6.23
N MET A 82 -16.33 2.45 -6.20
CA MET A 82 -16.26 1.00 -6.47
C MET A 82 -15.80 0.70 -7.90
N ASN A 83 -16.28 1.44 -8.90
CA ASN A 83 -15.85 1.28 -10.28
C ASN A 83 -14.35 1.59 -10.45
N LEU A 84 -13.85 2.66 -9.81
CA LEU A 84 -12.42 2.98 -9.80
C LEU A 84 -11.59 1.89 -9.11
N LEU A 85 -12.10 1.30 -8.03
CA LEU A 85 -11.45 0.20 -7.32
C LEU A 85 -11.32 -1.02 -8.23
N GLY A 86 -12.39 -1.39 -8.92
CA GLY A 86 -12.39 -2.47 -9.90
C GLY A 86 -11.43 -2.22 -11.07
N LEU A 87 -11.42 -1.00 -11.61
CA LEU A 87 -10.50 -0.61 -12.69
C LEU A 87 -9.03 -0.66 -12.24
N SER A 88 -8.72 -0.08 -11.09
CA SER A 88 -7.37 -0.10 -10.49
C SER A 88 -6.91 -1.53 -10.24
N GLY A 89 -7.79 -2.40 -9.73
CA GLY A 89 -7.50 -3.81 -9.51
C GLY A 89 -7.22 -4.57 -10.80
N LEU A 90 -8.03 -4.34 -11.84
CA LEU A 90 -7.87 -4.99 -13.14
C LEU A 90 -6.55 -4.61 -13.81
N ILE A 91 -6.19 -3.31 -13.79
CA ILE A 91 -4.91 -2.84 -14.32
C ILE A 91 -3.76 -3.46 -13.52
N SER A 92 -3.85 -3.49 -12.19
CA SER A 92 -2.81 -4.08 -11.34
C SER A 92 -2.61 -5.57 -11.61
N VAL A 93 -3.68 -6.33 -11.78
CA VAL A 93 -3.61 -7.75 -12.15
C VAL A 93 -3.02 -7.93 -13.54
N GLY A 94 -3.44 -7.12 -14.52
CA GLY A 94 -2.90 -7.17 -15.87
C GLY A 94 -1.41 -6.88 -15.92
N VAL A 95 -0.95 -5.83 -15.25
CA VAL A 95 0.48 -5.49 -15.15
C VAL A 95 1.25 -6.58 -14.41
N SER A 96 0.69 -7.15 -13.34
CA SER A 96 1.34 -8.26 -12.62
C SER A 96 1.50 -9.51 -13.49
N LEU A 97 0.49 -9.84 -14.31
CA LEU A 97 0.58 -10.95 -15.26
C LEU A 97 1.61 -10.69 -16.36
N LEU A 98 1.70 -9.44 -16.85
CA LEU A 98 2.70 -9.05 -17.85
C LEU A 98 4.13 -9.11 -17.31
N LEU A 99 4.34 -8.75 -16.04
CA LEU A 99 5.66 -8.86 -15.39
C LEU A 99 6.07 -10.30 -15.09
N LEU A 100 5.09 -11.20 -14.96
CA LEU A 100 5.31 -12.61 -14.68
C LEU A 100 5.68 -13.42 -15.94
N LEU A 101 5.27 -12.94 -17.13
CA LEU A 101 5.63 -13.50 -18.44
C LEU A 101 7.05 -13.10 -18.85
#